data_AF-A0A9N9QTL0-F1
#
_entry.id   AF-A0A9N9QTL0-F1
#
_cell.length_a   1.000
_cell.length_b   1.000
_cell.length_c   1.000
_cell.angle_alpha   90.00
_cell.angle_beta   90.00
_cell.angle_gamma   90.00
#
_symmetry.space_group_name_H-M   'P 1'
#
loop_
_entity.id
_entity.type
_entity.pdbx_description
1 polymer ?
#
loop_
_entity_poly.entity_id
_entity_poly.type
_entity_poly.pdbx_seq_one_letter_code
_entity_poly.pdbx_strand_id
1 'polypeptide(L)'
;MDSKKQANGNTPTKEKNKSKDSPLQKDVPGIISRFFFCWMMPLYYNGIKRDLEEFDLVPAKHQYDSKVVGDLLERKWLEEEAKARADGRTPSLRNVLIKTYWLSFIPGGIMQFLYVSIRTVTPLLFAQLLQYWSVNSTMSRETAVVYAVSMIAANWVGAFFNHHGNLYCQQFGMMLRVATSSLMYRKLMRMNNASLGDTAVGKVVNILSNDMQRFDLAMLFLHYVWIIPLQMAAVCYLGYIQAGPAALVGLAALVVIALPIQGYLGQLIGKLRMRIAEKTDERIKVMTEVINGIQVIKMYAWELPFQNVVSEKRGAEMKQVRIALLYRTVFLGFMIFTERAALFVTVLVFILFGNTITANIIYPLQQFMNAAHINITLVLPLVLAFTAELFVSIKRIQDFLILEDRPDLVKSSHGSSPSRLFQKSSSVFEKFEGPIRPLFIGV
;
A
#
# COMPACT_ATOMS: atom_id res chain seq x y z
N MET A 1 79.13 8.23 14.64
CA MET A 1 79.56 6.97 15.28
C MET A 1 78.29 6.17 15.52
N ASP A 2 77.80 5.48 14.50
CA ASP A 2 78.15 4.09 14.11
C ASP A 2 76.99 3.19 14.54
N SER A 3 76.09 2.80 13.63
CA SER A 3 76.23 1.66 12.71
C SER A 3 76.20 0.29 13.42
N LYS A 4 75.03 -0.38 13.35
CA LYS A 4 74.84 -1.79 12.91
C LYS A 4 73.40 -2.26 13.22
N LYS A 5 72.59 -2.51 12.18
CA LYS A 5 72.18 -3.82 11.62
C LYS A 5 71.14 -4.57 12.48
N GLN A 6 69.87 -4.60 12.05
CA GLN A 6 69.22 -5.64 11.21
C GLN A 6 69.02 -6.99 11.94
N ALA A 7 67.78 -7.37 12.23
CA ALA A 7 67.07 -8.46 11.53
C ALA A 7 65.76 -8.88 12.22
N ASN A 8 64.72 -8.92 11.38
CA ASN A 8 63.61 -9.89 11.30
C ASN A 8 62.59 -10.05 12.43
N GLY A 9 61.34 -9.72 12.04
CA GLY A 9 60.11 -10.19 12.66
C GLY A 9 58.89 -9.82 11.82
N ASN A 10 58.88 -10.20 10.54
CA ASN A 10 57.73 -10.07 9.65
C ASN A 10 56.51 -10.82 10.23
N THR A 11 55.49 -10.09 10.65
CA THR A 11 54.10 -10.58 10.63
C THR A 11 53.33 -9.64 9.71
N PRO A 12 52.91 -10.08 8.51
CA PRO A 12 52.06 -9.26 7.68
C PRO A 12 50.69 -9.24 8.33
N THR A 13 50.28 -8.06 8.78
CA THR A 13 48.87 -7.72 9.01
C THR A 13 48.08 -8.12 7.77
N LYS A 14 47.33 -9.22 7.86
CA LYS A 14 46.27 -9.56 6.91
C LYS A 14 45.13 -8.56 7.10
N GLU A 15 45.36 -7.30 6.78
CA GLU A 15 44.29 -6.44 6.28
C GLU A 15 43.92 -6.99 4.91
N LYS A 16 42.97 -7.95 4.93
CA LYS A 16 42.22 -8.26 3.73
C LYS A 16 41.54 -6.97 3.29
N ASN A 17 42.10 -6.34 2.27
CA ASN A 17 41.37 -5.62 1.24
C ASN A 17 40.19 -6.51 0.80
N LYS A 18 39.07 -6.40 1.52
CA LYS A 18 37.78 -6.85 1.02
C LYS A 18 37.42 -5.84 -0.07
N SER A 19 37.62 -6.27 -1.30
CA SER A 19 37.09 -5.66 -2.52
C SER A 19 35.72 -5.03 -2.24
N LYS A 20 35.61 -3.73 -2.54
CA LYS A 20 34.40 -2.91 -2.40
C LYS A 20 33.24 -3.32 -3.33
N ASP A 21 33.34 -4.41 -4.09
CA ASP A 21 32.41 -4.74 -5.18
C ASP A 21 31.73 -6.12 -5.07
N SER A 22 31.81 -6.80 -3.92
CA SER A 22 31.00 -8.02 -3.73
C SER A 22 29.72 -7.66 -2.97
N PRO A 23 28.51 -7.87 -3.53
CA PRO A 23 27.29 -7.72 -2.75
C PRO A 23 27.44 -8.65 -1.54
N LEU A 24 27.45 -8.07 -0.33
CA LEU A 24 27.56 -8.82 0.92
C LEU A 24 26.51 -9.93 0.89
N GLN A 25 26.98 -11.15 0.62
CA GLN A 25 26.18 -12.36 0.64
C GLN A 25 25.87 -12.62 2.10
N LYS A 26 24.87 -11.92 2.64
CA LYS A 26 24.40 -12.13 4.01
C LYS A 26 23.86 -13.55 4.06
N ASP A 27 24.37 -14.32 5.03
CA ASP A 27 23.95 -15.69 5.23
C ASP A 27 22.43 -15.77 5.34
N VAL A 28 21.89 -16.77 4.69
CA VAL A 28 20.46 -17.06 4.70
C VAL A 28 20.03 -17.23 6.16
N PRO A 29 19.10 -16.42 6.69
CA PRO A 29 18.77 -16.48 8.11
C PRO A 29 18.18 -17.83 8.47
N GLY A 30 18.61 -18.38 9.60
CA GLY A 30 18.09 -19.63 10.14
C GLY A 30 16.58 -19.56 10.40
N ILE A 31 15.92 -20.72 10.50
CA ILE A 31 14.45 -20.83 10.58
C ILE A 31 13.88 -20.01 11.74
N ILE A 32 14.49 -20.09 12.93
CA ILE A 32 14.08 -19.33 14.11
C ILE A 32 14.22 -17.82 13.87
N SER A 33 15.33 -17.41 13.25
CA SER A 33 15.59 -16.00 12.92
C SER A 33 14.54 -15.46 11.93
N ARG A 34 14.12 -16.26 10.95
CA ARG A 34 13.02 -15.90 10.04
C ARG A 34 11.67 -15.81 10.75
N PHE A 35 11.39 -16.77 11.63
CA PHE A 35 10.11 -16.85 12.35
C PHE A 35 9.87 -15.60 13.20
N PHE A 36 10.89 -15.16 13.94
CA PHE A 36 10.82 -14.00 14.84
C PHE A 36 11.34 -12.69 14.22
N PHE A 37 11.66 -12.68 12.91
CA PHE A 37 12.28 -11.53 12.23
C PHE A 37 13.59 -11.03 12.86
N CYS A 38 14.31 -11.88 13.59
CA CYS A 38 15.56 -11.52 14.27
C CYS A 38 16.67 -11.11 13.29
N TRP A 39 16.59 -11.52 12.02
CA TRP A 39 17.54 -11.14 10.99
C TRP A 39 17.57 -9.62 10.70
N MET A 40 16.53 -8.88 11.12
CA MET A 40 16.51 -7.41 11.04
C MET A 40 17.19 -6.74 12.24
N MET A 41 17.44 -7.45 13.34
CA MET A 41 18.02 -6.85 14.57
C MET A 41 19.39 -6.20 14.36
N PRO A 42 20.33 -6.78 13.58
CA PRO A 42 21.61 -6.11 13.30
C PRO A 42 21.44 -4.76 12.59
N LEU A 43 20.46 -4.65 11.70
CA LEU A 43 20.15 -3.39 11.01
C LEU A 43 19.68 -2.33 12.01
N TYR A 44 18.75 -2.68 12.89
CA TYR A 44 18.26 -1.76 13.93
C TYR A 44 19.37 -1.34 14.90
N TYR A 45 20.18 -2.31 15.33
CA TYR A 45 21.29 -2.04 16.25
C TYR A 45 22.33 -1.11 15.64
N ASN A 46 22.72 -1.34 14.38
CA ASN A 46 23.66 -0.47 13.68
C ASN A 46 23.07 0.91 13.42
N GLY A 47 21.78 1.00 13.05
CA GLY A 47 21.09 2.26 12.81
C GLY A 47 20.92 3.14 14.05
N ILE A 48 20.98 2.56 15.26
CA ILE A 48 21.03 3.33 16.52
C ILE A 48 22.42 3.92 16.74
N LYS A 49 23.48 3.22 16.32
CA LYS A 49 24.87 3.61 16.60
C LYS A 49 25.47 4.55 15.56
N ARG A 50 25.06 4.39 14.30
CA ARG A 50 25.57 5.16 13.17
C ARG A 50 24.53 5.25 12.08
N ASP A 51 24.72 6.21 11.17
CA ASP A 51 23.92 6.28 9.96
C ASP A 51 24.11 5.01 9.13
N LEU A 52 22.99 4.52 8.59
CA LEU A 52 22.94 3.31 7.78
C LEU A 52 23.48 3.61 6.38
N GLU A 53 24.37 2.74 5.91
CA GLU A 53 24.91 2.79 4.55
C GLU A 53 24.30 1.68 3.69
N GLU A 54 24.48 1.74 2.36
CA GLU A 54 23.90 0.76 1.43
C GLU A 54 24.31 -0.68 1.75
N PHE A 55 25.54 -0.88 2.22
CA PHE A 55 26.03 -2.21 2.60
C PHE A 55 25.37 -2.77 3.87
N ASP A 56 24.74 -1.93 4.70
CA ASP A 56 23.97 -2.38 5.86
C ASP A 56 22.63 -2.97 5.47
N LEU A 57 22.12 -2.65 4.28
CA LEU A 57 20.83 -3.12 3.81
C LEU A 57 20.85 -4.62 3.51
N VAL A 58 19.67 -5.24 3.61
CA VAL A 58 19.52 -6.66 3.27
C VAL A 58 19.36 -6.76 1.76
N PRO A 59 20.21 -7.54 1.06
CA PRO A 59 20.09 -7.70 -0.38
C PRO A 59 18.74 -8.33 -0.74
N ALA A 60 18.18 -7.91 -1.86
CA ALA A 60 16.96 -8.49 -2.38
C ALA A 60 17.18 -9.99 -2.69
N LYS A 61 16.14 -10.81 -2.46
CA LYS A 61 16.18 -12.22 -2.87
C LYS A 61 16.11 -12.28 -4.40
N HIS A 62 16.90 -13.18 -4.99
CA HIS A 62 16.95 -13.39 -6.45
C HIS A 62 15.58 -13.63 -7.11
N GLN A 63 14.62 -14.22 -6.38
CA GLN A 63 13.24 -14.43 -6.84
C GLN A 63 12.48 -13.13 -7.13
N TYR A 64 12.95 -11.98 -6.64
CA TYR A 64 12.37 -10.66 -6.85
C TYR A 64 13.19 -9.81 -7.83
N ASP A 65 14.23 -10.36 -8.45
CA ASP A 65 15.07 -9.63 -9.40
C ASP A 65 14.24 -9.22 -10.62
N SER A 66 14.43 -7.97 -11.06
CA SER A 66 13.68 -7.35 -12.15
C SER A 66 13.74 -8.15 -13.45
N LYS A 67 14.88 -8.81 -13.71
CA LYS A 67 15.04 -9.70 -14.86
C LYS A 67 14.05 -10.87 -14.79
N VAL A 68 14.03 -11.61 -13.68
CA VAL A 68 13.21 -12.82 -13.54
C VAL A 68 11.72 -12.49 -13.62
N VAL A 69 11.26 -11.52 -12.81
CA VAL A 69 9.83 -11.19 -12.73
C VAL A 69 9.36 -10.40 -13.96
N GLY A 70 10.24 -9.58 -14.53
CA GLY A 70 9.98 -8.82 -15.76
C GLY A 70 9.92 -9.70 -17.00
N ASP A 71 10.84 -10.66 -17.17
CA ASP A 71 10.86 -11.61 -18.29
C ASP A 71 9.59 -12.48 -18.29
N LEU A 72 9.18 -12.95 -17.10
CA LEU A 72 7.95 -13.73 -16.96
C LEU A 72 6.71 -12.94 -17.38
N LEU A 73 6.57 -11.71 -16.89
CA LEU A 73 5.42 -10.86 -17.21
C LEU A 73 5.43 -10.43 -18.68
N GLU A 74 6.57 -10.06 -19.24
CA GLU A 74 6.68 -9.70 -20.66
C GLU A 74 6.27 -10.85 -21.56
N ARG A 75 6.75 -12.07 -21.30
CA ARG A 75 6.35 -13.25 -22.09
C ARG A 75 4.83 -13.44 -22.07
N LYS A 76 4.21 -13.32 -20.90
CA LYS A 76 2.75 -13.47 -20.75
C LYS A 76 1.96 -12.32 -21.38
N TRP A 77 2.51 -11.11 -21.37
CA TRP A 77 1.94 -9.96 -22.06
C TRP A 77 1.97 -10.15 -23.59
N LEU A 78 3.11 -10.56 -24.15
CA LEU A 78 3.25 -10.82 -25.60
C LEU A 78 2.33 -11.97 -26.07
N GLU A 79 2.18 -13.03 -25.27
CA GLU A 79 1.21 -14.10 -25.53
C GLU A 79 -0.24 -13.56 -25.60
N GLU A 80 -0.60 -12.62 -24.72
CA GLU A 80 -1.91 -11.99 -24.70
C GLU A 80 -2.11 -11.01 -25.87
N GLU A 81 -1.10 -10.23 -26.24
CA GLU A 81 -1.15 -9.36 -27.43
C GLU A 81 -1.36 -10.17 -28.71
N ALA A 82 -0.66 -11.30 -28.86
CA ALA A 82 -0.83 -12.18 -30.00
C ALA A 82 -2.24 -12.78 -30.08
N LYS A 83 -2.79 -13.25 -28.94
CA LYS A 83 -4.16 -13.77 -28.86
C LYS A 83 -5.19 -12.66 -29.13
N ALA A 84 -5.00 -11.49 -28.54
CA ALA A 84 -5.88 -10.36 -28.71
C ALA A 84 -5.94 -9.91 -30.19
N ARG A 85 -4.80 -9.89 -30.87
CA ARG A 85 -4.71 -9.61 -32.31
C ARG A 85 -5.41 -10.67 -33.16
N ALA A 86 -5.30 -11.96 -32.81
CA ALA A 86 -6.01 -13.04 -33.51
C ALA A 86 -7.54 -12.95 -33.32
N ASP A 87 -8.00 -12.59 -32.13
CA ASP A 87 -9.41 -12.49 -31.77
C ASP A 87 -10.05 -11.13 -32.14
N GLY A 88 -9.27 -10.17 -32.68
CA GLY A 88 -9.75 -8.81 -32.98
C GLY A 88 -10.16 -7.99 -31.76
N ARG A 89 -9.65 -8.31 -30.57
CA ARG A 89 -9.96 -7.66 -29.28
C ARG A 89 -8.78 -6.83 -28.76
N THR A 90 -9.03 -5.98 -27.78
CA THR A 90 -7.95 -5.28 -27.06
C THR A 90 -7.31 -6.22 -26.02
N PRO A 91 -5.96 -6.19 -25.86
CA PRO A 91 -5.28 -6.99 -24.85
C PRO A 91 -5.58 -6.45 -23.44
N SER A 92 -5.69 -7.34 -22.45
CA SER A 92 -6.04 -6.95 -21.08
C SER A 92 -4.95 -7.28 -20.07
N LEU A 93 -4.33 -6.24 -19.49
CA LEU A 93 -3.27 -6.39 -18.50
C LEU A 93 -3.78 -7.01 -17.20
N ARG A 94 -4.99 -6.60 -16.76
CA ARG A 94 -5.65 -7.19 -15.59
C ARG A 94 -5.73 -8.71 -15.69
N ASN A 95 -6.15 -9.21 -16.85
CA ASN A 95 -6.32 -10.65 -17.07
C ASN A 95 -4.97 -11.38 -17.08
N VAL A 96 -3.94 -10.78 -17.67
CA VAL A 96 -2.57 -11.32 -17.64
C VAL A 96 -2.05 -11.41 -16.21
N LEU A 97 -2.19 -10.34 -15.42
CA LEU A 97 -1.76 -10.31 -14.02
C LEU A 97 -2.48 -11.37 -13.18
N ILE A 98 -3.81 -11.46 -13.30
CA ILE A 98 -4.61 -12.44 -12.57
C ILE A 98 -4.18 -13.86 -12.98
N LYS A 99 -4.20 -14.20 -14.28
CA LYS A 99 -3.87 -15.56 -14.75
C LYS A 99 -2.45 -15.99 -14.39
N THR A 100 -1.50 -15.04 -14.36
CA THR A 100 -0.09 -15.35 -14.07
C THR A 100 0.16 -15.52 -12.57
N TYR A 101 -0.45 -14.70 -11.72
CA TYR A 101 -0.03 -14.58 -10.32
C TYR A 101 -1.08 -14.96 -9.28
N TRP A 102 -2.32 -15.30 -9.66
CA TRP A 102 -3.37 -15.58 -8.68
C TRP A 102 -3.00 -16.72 -7.72
N LEU A 103 -2.45 -17.84 -8.22
CA LEU A 103 -2.00 -18.97 -7.38
C LEU A 103 -0.88 -18.56 -6.43
N SER A 104 0.06 -17.74 -6.89
CA SER A 104 1.15 -17.23 -6.08
C SER A 104 0.69 -16.25 -5.00
N PHE A 105 -0.49 -15.64 -5.16
CA PHE A 105 -1.07 -14.72 -4.17
C PHE A 105 -1.83 -15.44 -3.05
N ILE A 106 -2.48 -16.57 -3.35
CA ILE A 106 -3.32 -17.34 -2.41
C ILE A 106 -2.69 -17.64 -1.04
N PRO A 107 -1.39 -18.04 -0.93
CA PRO A 107 -0.80 -18.35 0.38
C PRO A 107 -0.89 -17.19 1.39
N GLY A 108 -0.71 -15.94 0.94
CA GLY A 108 -0.88 -14.76 1.79
C GLY A 108 -2.31 -14.60 2.29
N GLY A 109 -3.29 -14.80 1.40
CA GLY A 109 -4.71 -14.79 1.75
C GLY A 109 -5.12 -15.88 2.73
N ILE A 110 -4.57 -17.09 2.60
CA ILE A 110 -4.81 -18.18 3.55
C ILE A 110 -4.30 -17.78 4.94
N MET A 111 -3.08 -17.23 5.03
CA MET A 111 -2.53 -16.76 6.32
C MET A 111 -3.39 -15.65 6.93
N GLN A 112 -3.78 -14.65 6.14
CA GLN A 112 -4.65 -13.57 6.62
C GLN A 112 -6.03 -14.09 7.07
N PHE A 113 -6.61 -15.05 6.35
CA PHE A 113 -7.86 -15.69 6.72
C PHE A 113 -7.72 -16.48 8.02
N LEU A 114 -6.69 -17.30 8.16
CA LEU A 114 -6.43 -18.06 9.40
C LEU A 114 -6.26 -17.13 10.61
N TYR A 115 -5.53 -16.02 10.45
CA TYR A 115 -5.44 -14.99 11.48
C TYR A 115 -6.83 -14.44 11.87
N VAL A 116 -7.65 -14.07 10.88
CA VAL A 116 -8.98 -13.52 11.12
C VAL A 116 -9.90 -14.55 11.79
N SER A 117 -9.85 -15.81 11.37
CA SER A 117 -10.61 -16.91 11.97
C SER A 117 -10.20 -17.14 13.42
N ILE A 118 -8.90 -17.24 13.71
CA ILE A 118 -8.39 -17.39 15.08
C ILE A 118 -8.85 -16.21 15.94
N ARG A 119 -8.64 -14.98 15.48
CA ARG A 119 -9.06 -13.76 16.21
C ARG A 119 -10.57 -13.73 16.48
N THR A 120 -11.38 -14.29 15.59
CA THR A 120 -12.83 -14.38 15.74
C THR A 120 -13.24 -15.46 16.75
N VAL A 121 -12.48 -16.55 16.85
CA VAL A 121 -12.79 -17.67 17.77
C VAL A 121 -12.21 -17.46 19.17
N THR A 122 -11.07 -16.78 19.33
CA THR A 122 -10.41 -16.53 20.62
C THR A 122 -11.35 -16.04 21.74
N PRO A 123 -12.32 -15.14 21.50
CA PRO A 123 -13.25 -14.70 22.54
C PRO A 123 -14.09 -15.83 23.15
N LEU A 124 -14.38 -16.91 22.40
CA LEU A 124 -15.08 -18.08 22.93
C LEU A 124 -14.24 -18.86 23.93
N LEU A 125 -12.93 -18.98 23.69
CA LEU A 125 -12.00 -19.60 24.64
C LEU A 125 -11.98 -18.82 25.95
N PHE A 126 -11.99 -17.49 25.85
CA PHE A 126 -12.07 -16.62 27.02
C PHE A 126 -13.43 -16.75 27.73
N ALA A 127 -14.52 -16.91 26.99
CA ALA A 127 -15.86 -17.17 27.54
C ALA A 127 -15.88 -18.41 28.43
N GLN A 128 -15.30 -19.51 27.96
CA GLN A 128 -15.22 -20.78 28.69
C GLN A 128 -14.32 -20.64 29.93
N LEU A 129 -13.19 -19.94 29.79
CA LEU A 129 -12.31 -19.66 30.91
C LEU A 129 -13.03 -18.85 32.01
N LEU A 130 -13.85 -17.86 31.64
CA LEU A 130 -14.64 -17.07 32.60
C LEU A 130 -15.66 -17.90 33.38
N GLN A 131 -16.16 -19.01 32.83
CA GLN A 131 -17.09 -19.88 33.57
C GLN A 131 -16.45 -20.50 34.81
N TYR A 132 -15.12 -20.64 34.86
CA TYR A 132 -14.40 -21.13 36.04
C TYR A 132 -14.74 -20.35 37.31
N TRP A 133 -14.83 -19.02 37.19
CA TRP A 133 -15.11 -18.10 38.29
C TRP A 133 -16.61 -17.82 38.47
N SER A 134 -17.48 -18.52 37.74
CA SER A 134 -18.93 -18.40 37.96
C SER A 134 -19.34 -19.11 39.25
N VAL A 135 -20.38 -18.60 39.91
CA VAL A 135 -20.87 -19.11 41.22
C VAL A 135 -21.27 -20.59 41.15
N ASN A 136 -21.73 -21.06 39.97
CA ASN A 136 -22.19 -22.43 39.74
C ASN A 136 -21.18 -23.28 38.95
N SER A 137 -19.88 -22.95 39.02
CA SER A 137 -18.88 -23.64 38.19
C SER A 137 -18.66 -25.08 38.65
N THR A 138 -18.77 -26.01 37.71
CA THR A 138 -18.39 -27.43 37.87
C THR A 138 -17.03 -27.73 37.23
N MET A 139 -16.36 -26.70 36.71
CA MET A 139 -15.16 -26.86 35.90
C MET A 139 -13.93 -27.09 36.78
N SER A 140 -13.20 -28.18 36.50
CA SER A 140 -11.92 -28.47 37.15
C SER A 140 -10.88 -27.39 36.84
N ARG A 141 -9.95 -27.18 37.78
CA ARG A 141 -8.78 -26.31 37.61
C ARG A 141 -7.95 -26.71 36.39
N GLU A 142 -7.83 -28.01 36.11
CA GLU A 142 -7.05 -28.51 34.97
C GLU A 142 -7.66 -28.04 33.64
N THR A 143 -8.99 -28.15 33.50
CA THR A 143 -9.73 -27.66 32.32
C THR A 143 -9.59 -26.15 32.15
N ALA A 144 -9.63 -25.38 33.24
CA ALA A 144 -9.40 -23.94 33.21
C ALA A 144 -7.99 -23.59 32.69
N VAL A 145 -6.97 -24.30 33.17
CA VAL A 145 -5.58 -24.13 32.71
C VAL A 145 -5.46 -24.47 31.21
N VAL A 146 -6.13 -25.52 30.73
CA VAL A 146 -6.16 -25.87 29.30
C VAL A 146 -6.75 -24.73 28.47
N TYR A 147 -7.85 -24.11 28.87
CA TYR A 147 -8.40 -22.95 28.16
C TYR A 147 -7.45 -21.75 28.16
N ALA A 148 -6.80 -21.46 29.29
CA ALA A 148 -5.84 -20.37 29.40
C ALA A 148 -4.61 -20.58 28.48
N VAL A 149 -4.02 -21.77 28.50
CA VAL A 149 -2.88 -22.13 27.64
C VAL A 149 -3.29 -22.12 26.17
N SER A 150 -4.48 -22.64 25.84
CA SER A 150 -5.01 -22.63 24.47
C SER A 150 -5.23 -21.21 23.96
N MET A 151 -5.70 -20.28 24.81
CA MET A 151 -5.86 -18.87 24.44
C MET A 151 -4.51 -18.19 24.18
N ILE A 152 -3.49 -18.46 25.01
CA ILE A 152 -2.13 -17.95 24.80
C ILE A 152 -1.57 -18.50 23.47
N ALA A 153 -1.69 -19.80 23.24
CA ALA A 153 -1.26 -20.45 22.00
C ALA A 153 -1.98 -19.86 20.77
N ALA A 154 -3.30 -19.68 20.84
CA ALA A 154 -4.09 -19.07 19.78
C ALA A 154 -3.60 -17.64 19.45
N ASN A 155 -3.27 -16.82 20.46
CA ASN A 155 -2.72 -15.49 20.22
C ASN A 155 -1.34 -15.52 19.54
N TRP A 156 -0.45 -16.42 19.95
CA TRP A 156 0.86 -16.59 19.30
C TRP A 156 0.73 -17.06 17.84
N VAL A 157 -0.11 -18.07 17.59
CA VAL A 157 -0.38 -18.58 16.25
C VAL A 157 -1.05 -17.50 15.39
N GLY A 158 -1.99 -16.74 15.95
CA GLY A 158 -2.62 -15.60 15.29
C GLY A 158 -1.61 -14.50 14.93
N ALA A 159 -0.70 -14.14 15.84
CA ALA A 159 0.35 -13.16 15.60
C ALA A 159 1.31 -13.63 14.47
N PHE A 160 1.67 -14.92 14.47
CA PHE A 160 2.47 -15.51 13.39
C PHE A 160 1.78 -15.32 12.02
N PHE A 161 0.52 -15.76 11.90
CA PHE A 161 -0.21 -15.64 10.64
C PHE A 161 -0.42 -14.19 10.19
N ASN A 162 -0.65 -13.27 11.13
CA ASN A 162 -0.78 -11.85 10.82
C ASN A 162 0.51 -11.30 10.22
N HIS A 163 1.63 -11.42 10.93
CA HIS A 163 2.88 -10.79 10.53
C HIS A 163 3.49 -11.44 9.29
N HIS A 164 3.49 -12.77 9.21
CA HIS A 164 4.00 -13.48 8.03
C HIS A 164 3.08 -13.31 6.82
N GLY A 165 1.76 -13.33 7.02
CA GLY A 165 0.79 -13.07 5.95
C GLY A 165 0.92 -11.65 5.39
N ASN A 166 1.03 -10.64 6.26
CA ASN A 166 1.22 -9.25 5.85
C ASN A 166 2.54 -9.04 5.10
N LEU A 167 3.65 -9.59 5.60
CA LEU A 167 4.93 -9.52 4.91
C LEU A 167 4.86 -10.19 3.53
N TYR A 168 4.22 -11.35 3.43
CA TYR A 168 4.06 -12.07 2.17
C TYR A 168 3.28 -11.23 1.15
N CYS A 169 2.13 -10.67 1.54
CA CYS A 169 1.32 -9.83 0.66
C CYS A 169 2.05 -8.55 0.25
N GLN A 170 2.82 -7.92 1.15
CA GLN A 170 3.65 -6.75 0.82
C GLN A 170 4.78 -7.09 -0.15
N GLN A 171 5.49 -8.20 0.06
CA GLN A 171 6.53 -8.67 -0.85
C GLN A 171 5.97 -9.02 -2.22
N PHE A 172 4.76 -9.59 -2.26
CA PHE A 172 4.06 -9.87 -3.50
C PHE A 172 3.64 -8.59 -4.24
N GLY A 173 3.13 -7.58 -3.54
CA GLY A 173 2.86 -6.25 -4.10
C GLY A 173 4.12 -5.61 -4.71
N MET A 174 5.23 -5.64 -3.97
CA MET A 174 6.53 -5.17 -4.45
C MET A 174 7.00 -5.95 -5.69
N MET A 175 6.82 -7.26 -5.72
CA MET A 175 7.17 -8.10 -6.87
C MET A 175 6.37 -7.69 -8.11
N LEU A 176 5.06 -7.50 -7.99
CA LEU A 176 4.22 -7.03 -9.08
C LEU A 176 4.66 -5.65 -9.57
N ARG A 177 4.95 -4.72 -8.65
CA ARG A 177 5.49 -3.40 -8.96
C ARG A 177 6.77 -3.48 -9.79
N VAL A 178 7.73 -4.31 -9.39
CA VAL A 178 9.00 -4.49 -10.11
C VAL A 178 8.75 -5.08 -11.51
N ALA A 179 7.87 -6.08 -11.61
CA ALA A 179 7.54 -6.70 -12.90
C ALA A 179 6.88 -5.71 -13.86
N THR A 180 5.89 -4.94 -13.40
CA THR A 180 5.19 -3.94 -14.21
C THR A 180 6.10 -2.78 -14.61
N SER A 181 6.98 -2.31 -13.71
CA SER A 181 7.98 -1.29 -14.04
C SER A 181 8.97 -1.78 -15.10
N SER A 182 9.44 -3.03 -15.01
CA SER A 182 10.31 -3.62 -16.02
C SER A 182 9.60 -3.71 -17.38
N LEU A 183 8.34 -4.16 -17.40
CA LEU A 183 7.54 -4.24 -18.63
C LEU A 183 7.35 -2.86 -19.28
N MET A 184 7.01 -1.85 -18.47
CA MET A 184 6.86 -0.46 -18.92
C MET A 184 8.16 0.08 -19.53
N TYR A 185 9.30 -0.15 -18.87
CA TYR A 185 10.59 0.30 -19.37
C TYR A 185 10.96 -0.37 -20.70
N ARG A 186 10.67 -1.67 -20.87
CA ARG A 186 10.89 -2.37 -22.14
C ARG A 186 9.97 -1.86 -23.25
N LYS A 187 8.71 -1.53 -22.93
CA LYS A 187 7.79 -0.91 -23.88
C LYS A 187 8.28 0.47 -24.32
N LEU A 188 8.75 1.30 -23.39
CA LEU A 188 9.34 2.61 -23.71
C LEU A 188 10.47 2.49 -24.73
N MET A 189 11.34 1.49 -24.60
CA MET A 189 12.47 1.26 -25.51
C MET A 189 12.05 0.73 -26.90
N ARG A 190 10.78 0.35 -27.11
CA ARG A 190 10.27 -0.19 -28.37
C ARG A 190 9.24 0.72 -29.06
N MET A 191 8.77 1.77 -28.39
CA MET A 191 7.68 2.64 -28.86
C MET A 191 8.14 3.67 -29.88
N ASN A 192 7.25 4.07 -30.79
CA ASN A 192 7.53 5.11 -31.80
C ASN A 192 7.67 6.52 -31.18
N ASN A 193 8.59 7.34 -31.72
CA ASN A 193 8.82 8.72 -31.27
C ASN A 193 7.58 9.62 -31.43
N ALA A 194 6.74 9.37 -32.45
CA ALA A 194 5.48 10.10 -32.64
C ALA A 194 4.47 9.88 -31.50
N SER A 195 4.50 8.69 -30.90
CA SER A 195 3.69 8.33 -29.71
C SER A 195 4.28 8.87 -28.41
N LEU A 196 5.49 9.42 -28.47
CA LEU A 196 6.35 9.80 -27.34
C LEU A 196 6.49 11.33 -27.15
N GLY A 197 5.69 12.14 -27.87
CA GLY A 197 5.78 13.61 -27.86
C GLY A 197 5.78 14.25 -26.45
N ASP A 198 6.10 15.54 -26.35
CA ASP A 198 6.49 16.23 -25.10
C ASP A 198 5.55 16.04 -23.89
N THR A 199 4.24 15.81 -24.11
CA THR A 199 3.27 15.53 -23.04
C THR A 199 3.29 14.07 -22.54
N ALA A 200 3.82 13.13 -23.32
CA ALA A 200 3.86 11.70 -22.99
C ALA A 200 4.94 11.37 -21.95
N VAL A 201 6.11 12.03 -22.00
CA VAL A 201 7.22 11.77 -21.06
C VAL A 201 6.81 12.06 -19.61
N GLY A 202 6.17 13.21 -19.35
CA GLY A 202 5.65 13.53 -18.02
C GLY A 202 4.58 12.54 -17.53
N LYS A 203 3.71 12.09 -18.43
CA LYS A 203 2.68 11.09 -18.13
C LYS A 203 3.28 9.74 -17.76
N VAL A 204 4.34 9.32 -18.47
CA VAL A 204 5.11 8.10 -18.19
C VAL A 204 5.80 8.17 -16.83
N VAL A 205 6.50 9.28 -16.53
CA VAL A 205 7.16 9.47 -15.24
C VAL A 205 6.15 9.42 -14.09
N ASN A 206 4.97 10.01 -14.27
CA ASN A 206 3.90 9.93 -13.28
C ASN A 206 3.38 8.49 -13.09
N ILE A 207 3.23 7.71 -14.17
CA ILE A 207 2.84 6.29 -14.06
C ILE A 207 3.92 5.51 -13.29
N LEU A 208 5.19 5.64 -13.65
CA LEU A 208 6.29 4.94 -12.98
C LEU A 208 6.45 5.35 -11.50
N SER A 209 6.21 6.62 -11.18
CA SER A 209 6.42 7.15 -9.81
C SER A 209 5.22 6.94 -8.90
N ASN A 210 3.99 7.05 -9.41
CA ASN A 210 2.77 7.09 -8.58
C ASN A 210 1.90 5.83 -8.76
N ASP A 211 1.60 5.45 -10.00
CA ASP A 211 0.70 4.32 -10.28
C ASP A 211 1.34 2.97 -9.88
N MET A 212 2.65 2.83 -10.04
CA MET A 212 3.40 1.62 -9.64
C MET A 212 3.35 1.36 -8.12
N GLN A 213 3.32 2.41 -7.29
CA GLN A 213 3.28 2.26 -5.83
C GLN A 213 1.92 1.74 -5.34
N ARG A 214 0.84 1.86 -6.15
CA ARG A 214 -0.50 1.40 -5.77
C ARG A 214 -0.60 -0.12 -5.62
N PHE A 215 0.28 -0.88 -6.28
CA PHE A 215 0.35 -2.33 -6.15
C PHE A 215 0.70 -2.76 -4.72
N ASP A 216 1.60 -2.04 -4.02
CA ASP A 216 2.09 -2.43 -2.70
C ASP A 216 0.95 -2.47 -1.67
N LEU A 217 0.22 -1.35 -1.53
CA LEU A 217 -0.88 -1.25 -0.57
C LEU A 217 -2.11 -2.05 -1.01
N ALA A 218 -2.41 -2.10 -2.30
CA ALA A 218 -3.55 -2.86 -2.78
C ALA A 218 -3.40 -4.36 -2.50
N MET A 219 -2.22 -4.95 -2.75
CA MET A 219 -2.00 -6.39 -2.48
C MET A 219 -2.05 -6.72 -0.99
N LEU A 220 -1.71 -5.78 -0.09
CA LEU A 220 -1.88 -5.98 1.35
C LEU A 220 -3.34 -6.14 1.76
N PHE A 221 -4.25 -5.38 1.13
CA PHE A 221 -5.66 -5.32 1.52
C PHE A 221 -6.59 -6.16 0.65
N LEU A 222 -6.20 -6.59 -0.55
CA LEU A 222 -7.10 -7.21 -1.53
C LEU A 222 -7.82 -8.47 -1.03
N HIS A 223 -7.17 -9.31 -0.20
CA HIS A 223 -7.84 -10.50 0.35
C HIS A 223 -8.96 -10.15 1.35
N TYR A 224 -8.96 -8.96 1.94
CA TYR A 224 -10.04 -8.54 2.83
C TYR A 224 -11.38 -8.35 2.10
N VAL A 225 -11.40 -8.26 0.76
CA VAL A 225 -12.65 -8.24 -0.04
C VAL A 225 -13.53 -9.45 0.26
N TRP A 226 -12.96 -10.64 0.41
CA TRP A 226 -13.70 -11.88 0.68
C TRP A 226 -13.59 -12.33 2.15
N ILE A 227 -12.50 -11.97 2.86
CA ILE A 227 -12.37 -12.28 4.29
C ILE A 227 -13.41 -11.52 5.12
N ILE A 228 -13.67 -10.24 4.83
CA ILE A 228 -14.62 -9.44 5.61
C ILE A 228 -16.04 -10.03 5.56
N PRO A 229 -16.64 -10.33 4.39
CA PRO A 229 -17.95 -10.98 4.34
C PRO A 229 -18.04 -12.30 5.10
N LEU A 230 -17.03 -13.17 4.96
CA LEU A 230 -16.99 -14.45 5.68
C LEU A 230 -16.88 -14.26 7.19
N GLN A 231 -16.04 -13.32 7.63
CA GLN A 231 -15.92 -13.01 9.04
C GLN A 231 -17.21 -12.42 9.60
N MET A 232 -17.87 -11.53 8.86
CA MET A 232 -19.17 -10.98 9.26
C MET A 232 -20.21 -12.07 9.42
N ALA A 233 -20.29 -13.03 8.48
CA ALA A 233 -21.17 -14.18 8.59
C ALA A 233 -20.84 -15.04 9.83
N ALA A 234 -19.57 -15.27 10.11
CA ALA A 234 -19.13 -16.00 11.31
C ALA A 234 -19.51 -15.26 12.60
N VAL A 235 -19.31 -13.93 12.65
CA VAL A 235 -19.70 -13.09 13.80
C VAL A 235 -21.23 -13.11 14.00
N CYS A 236 -22.03 -13.03 12.94
CA CYS A 236 -23.49 -13.17 13.03
C CYS A 236 -23.87 -14.52 13.66
N TYR A 237 -23.27 -15.61 13.17
CA TYR A 237 -23.58 -16.97 13.61
C TYR A 237 -23.15 -17.21 15.06
N LEU A 238 -21.90 -16.88 15.42
CA LEU A 238 -21.38 -17.05 16.77
C LEU A 238 -22.09 -16.12 17.77
N GLY A 239 -22.40 -14.89 17.37
CA GLY A 239 -23.19 -13.96 18.17
C GLY A 239 -24.60 -14.48 18.42
N TYR A 240 -25.24 -15.05 17.41
CA TYR A 240 -26.57 -15.68 17.54
C TYR A 240 -26.56 -16.87 18.50
N ILE A 241 -25.51 -17.71 18.46
CA ILE A 241 -25.37 -18.80 19.46
C ILE A 241 -25.23 -18.24 20.88
N GLN A 242 -24.51 -17.12 21.05
CA GLN A 242 -24.19 -16.58 22.36
C GLN A 242 -25.34 -15.78 23.01
N ALA A 243 -26.12 -15.04 22.22
CA ALA A 243 -27.14 -14.12 22.72
C ALA A 243 -28.44 -14.10 21.90
N GLY A 244 -28.63 -15.08 21.02
CA GLY A 244 -29.83 -15.22 20.20
C GLY A 244 -30.08 -14.01 19.30
N PRO A 245 -31.35 -13.61 19.12
CA PRO A 245 -31.72 -12.46 18.28
C PRO A 245 -31.11 -11.13 18.73
N ALA A 246 -30.75 -10.98 20.01
CA ALA A 246 -30.20 -9.73 20.53
C ALA A 246 -28.88 -9.35 19.85
N ALA A 247 -28.02 -10.33 19.57
CA ALA A 247 -26.75 -10.11 18.84
C ALA A 247 -26.97 -9.57 17.42
N LEU A 248 -28.01 -10.05 16.73
CA LEU A 248 -28.33 -9.61 15.38
C LEU A 248 -28.85 -8.17 15.37
N VAL A 249 -29.67 -7.79 16.36
CA VAL A 249 -30.13 -6.40 16.52
C VAL A 249 -28.94 -5.47 16.81
N GLY A 250 -28.02 -5.90 17.66
CA GLY A 250 -26.76 -5.22 17.92
C GLY A 250 -25.94 -4.96 16.66
N LEU A 251 -25.72 -6.01 15.87
CA LEU A 251 -24.96 -5.92 14.63
C LEU A 251 -25.66 -5.07 13.57
N ALA A 252 -26.99 -5.15 13.48
CA ALA A 252 -27.77 -4.26 12.63
C ALA A 252 -27.63 -2.80 13.08
N ALA A 253 -27.71 -2.53 14.38
CA ALA A 253 -27.47 -1.20 14.94
C ALA A 253 -26.05 -0.71 14.62
N LEU A 254 -25.04 -1.57 14.70
CA LEU A 254 -23.67 -1.24 14.30
C LEU A 254 -23.61 -0.78 12.84
N VAL A 255 -24.19 -1.54 11.91
CA VAL A 255 -24.19 -1.20 10.48
C VAL A 255 -24.97 0.10 10.21
N VAL A 256 -26.14 0.25 10.82
CA VAL A 256 -27.03 1.42 10.65
C VAL A 256 -26.44 2.68 11.26
N ILE A 257 -25.70 2.59 12.36
CA ILE A 257 -25.02 3.73 12.97
C ILE A 257 -23.73 4.04 12.20
N ALA A 258 -22.90 3.02 11.92
CA ALA A 258 -21.58 3.21 11.35
C ALA A 258 -21.62 3.74 9.92
N LEU A 259 -22.33 3.06 9.01
CA LEU A 259 -22.22 3.35 7.58
C LEU A 259 -22.74 4.74 7.20
N PRO A 260 -23.95 5.19 7.63
CA PRO A 260 -24.48 6.49 7.24
C PRO A 260 -23.70 7.63 7.88
N ILE A 261 -23.43 7.56 9.19
CA ILE A 261 -22.78 8.65 9.93
C ILE A 261 -21.32 8.79 9.47
N GLN A 262 -20.56 7.69 9.45
CA GLN A 262 -19.14 7.74 9.08
C GLN A 262 -18.96 7.95 7.58
N GLY A 263 -19.83 7.37 6.74
CA GLY A 263 -19.82 7.61 5.30
C GLY A 263 -20.06 9.08 4.96
N TYR A 264 -21.10 9.69 5.55
CA TYR A 264 -21.42 11.11 5.34
C TYR A 264 -20.31 12.04 5.86
N LEU A 265 -19.85 11.82 7.10
CA LEU A 265 -18.77 12.61 7.68
C LEU A 265 -17.47 12.47 6.87
N GLY A 266 -17.17 11.27 6.37
CA GLY A 266 -16.02 11.00 5.50
C GLY A 266 -16.08 11.81 4.21
N GLN A 267 -17.25 11.84 3.54
CA GLN A 267 -17.45 12.67 2.34
C GLN A 267 -17.28 14.17 2.65
N LEU A 268 -17.78 14.63 3.78
CA LEU A 268 -17.65 16.03 4.19
C LEU A 268 -16.19 16.41 4.48
N ILE A 269 -15.44 15.53 5.17
CA ILE A 269 -13.99 15.68 5.38
C ILE A 269 -13.26 15.75 4.03
N GLY A 270 -13.64 14.91 3.06
CA GLY A 270 -13.11 14.95 1.70
C GLY A 270 -13.33 16.31 1.01
N LYS A 271 -14.55 16.85 1.08
CA LYS A 271 -14.88 18.18 0.54
C LYS A 271 -14.09 19.31 1.22
N LEU A 272 -13.95 19.25 2.55
CA LEU A 272 -13.16 20.23 3.31
C LEU A 272 -11.67 20.16 2.95
N ARG A 273 -11.14 18.97 2.70
CA ARG A 273 -9.75 18.79 2.23
C ARG A 273 -9.51 19.48 0.90
N MET A 274 -10.47 19.44 -0.03
CA MET A 274 -10.38 20.16 -1.30
C MET A 274 -10.37 21.68 -1.09
N ARG A 275 -11.25 22.21 -0.24
CA ARG A 275 -11.26 23.66 0.08
C ARG A 275 -9.97 24.13 0.74
N ILE A 276 -9.36 23.29 1.58
CA ILE A 276 -8.06 23.59 2.18
C ILE A 276 -6.99 23.66 1.08
N ALA A 277 -6.99 22.72 0.13
CA ALA A 277 -6.05 22.72 -0.98
C ALA A 277 -6.19 24.02 -1.81
N GLU A 278 -7.41 24.42 -2.20
CA GLU A 278 -7.66 25.67 -2.93
C GLU A 278 -7.09 26.90 -2.20
N LYS A 279 -7.32 27.02 -0.89
CA LYS A 279 -6.78 28.14 -0.09
C LYS A 279 -5.27 28.06 0.11
N THR A 280 -4.72 26.85 0.15
CA THR A 280 -3.27 26.64 0.21
C THR A 280 -2.61 27.08 -1.09
N ASP A 281 -3.22 26.77 -2.24
CA ASP A 281 -2.73 27.16 -3.56
C ASP A 281 -2.73 28.68 -3.73
N GLU A 282 -3.80 29.37 -3.30
CA GLU A 282 -3.85 30.84 -3.26
C GLU A 282 -2.68 31.44 -2.45
N ARG A 283 -2.39 30.89 -1.26
CA ARG A 283 -1.28 31.34 -0.42
C ARG A 283 0.07 31.07 -1.08
N ILE A 284 0.26 29.88 -1.65
CA ILE A 284 1.52 29.49 -2.31
C ILE A 284 1.78 30.40 -3.53
N LYS A 285 0.74 30.77 -4.28
CA LYS A 285 0.86 31.71 -5.40
C LYS A 285 1.41 33.06 -4.93
N VAL A 286 0.79 33.67 -3.91
CA VAL A 286 1.26 34.97 -3.36
C VAL A 286 2.67 34.85 -2.80
N MET A 287 2.99 33.77 -2.08
CA MET A 287 4.34 33.54 -1.57
C MET A 287 5.38 33.44 -2.70
N THR A 288 5.02 32.84 -3.82
CA THR A 288 5.90 32.73 -5.00
C THR A 288 6.16 34.10 -5.61
N GLU A 289 5.15 34.95 -5.72
CA GLU A 289 5.28 36.34 -6.20
C GLU A 289 6.19 37.17 -5.27
N VAL A 290 6.05 37.04 -3.94
CA VAL A 290 6.92 37.71 -2.96
C VAL A 290 8.37 37.26 -3.08
N ILE A 291 8.63 35.96 -3.22
CA ILE A 291 10.00 35.43 -3.35
C ILE A 291 10.65 35.94 -4.65
N ASN A 292 9.91 35.90 -5.76
CA ASN A 292 10.40 36.39 -7.04
C ASN A 292 10.69 37.90 -7.01
N GLY A 293 9.93 38.68 -6.24
CA GLY A 293 10.07 40.13 -6.09
C GLY A 293 10.92 40.60 -4.89
N ILE A 294 11.63 39.71 -4.20
CA ILE A 294 12.17 40.00 -2.86
C ILE A 294 13.18 41.16 -2.83
N GLN A 295 13.98 41.33 -3.88
CA GLN A 295 14.96 42.42 -3.95
C GLN A 295 14.28 43.79 -3.95
N VAL A 296 13.22 43.95 -4.75
CA VAL A 296 12.45 45.21 -4.82
C VAL A 296 11.74 45.48 -3.50
N ILE A 297 11.09 44.47 -2.92
CA ILE A 297 10.40 44.59 -1.63
C ILE A 297 11.37 45.05 -0.54
N LYS A 298 12.61 44.53 -0.52
CA LYS A 298 13.67 44.93 0.41
C LYS A 298 14.18 46.35 0.16
N MET A 299 14.38 46.75 -1.10
CA MET A 299 14.82 48.10 -1.45
C MET A 299 13.83 49.18 -0.99
N TYR A 300 12.53 48.89 -1.04
CA TYR A 300 11.47 49.81 -0.62
C TYR A 300 10.98 49.61 0.82
N ALA A 301 11.60 48.69 1.58
CA ALA A 301 11.18 48.33 2.94
C ALA A 301 9.68 47.96 3.06
N TRP A 302 9.15 47.23 2.08
CA TRP A 302 7.74 46.81 1.99
C TRP A 302 7.43 45.47 2.67
N GLU A 303 8.31 44.96 3.52
CA GLU A 303 8.15 43.62 4.11
C GLU A 303 6.90 43.52 4.98
N LEU A 304 6.61 44.54 5.79
CA LEU A 304 5.44 44.55 6.67
C LEU A 304 4.11 44.53 5.89
N PRO A 305 3.90 45.37 4.86
CA PRO A 305 2.73 45.26 3.98
C PRO A 305 2.55 43.88 3.35
N PHE A 306 3.61 43.32 2.74
CA PHE A 306 3.52 42.01 2.09
C PHE A 306 3.31 40.87 3.09
N GLN A 307 3.89 40.98 4.29
CA GLN A 307 3.63 40.06 5.39
C GLN A 307 2.15 40.05 5.77
N ASN A 308 1.50 41.22 5.82
CA ASN A 308 0.07 41.31 6.12
C ASN A 308 -0.80 40.65 5.04
N VAL A 309 -0.46 40.83 3.75
CA VAL A 309 -1.15 40.17 2.64
C VAL A 309 -1.06 38.65 2.75
N VAL A 310 0.13 38.12 3.04
CA VAL A 310 0.33 36.67 3.26
C VAL A 310 -0.42 36.19 4.51
N SER A 311 -0.41 36.98 5.59
CA SER A 311 -1.12 36.68 6.84
C SER A 311 -2.63 36.56 6.63
N GLU A 312 -3.23 37.43 5.82
CA GLU A 312 -4.64 37.37 5.47
C GLU A 312 -4.98 36.05 4.74
N LYS A 313 -4.19 35.68 3.73
CA LYS A 313 -4.36 34.39 3.02
C LYS A 313 -4.20 33.20 3.96
N ARG A 314 -3.21 33.26 4.86
CA ARG A 314 -3.01 32.24 5.88
C ARG A 314 -4.18 32.16 6.86
N GLY A 315 -4.77 33.29 7.25
CA GLY A 315 -5.96 33.33 8.11
C GLY A 315 -7.16 32.62 7.48
N ALA A 316 -7.40 32.85 6.19
CA ALA A 316 -8.45 32.18 5.42
C ALA A 316 -8.21 30.65 5.31
N GLU A 317 -6.97 30.24 5.03
CA GLU A 317 -6.55 28.83 5.04
C GLU A 317 -6.78 28.19 6.42
N MET A 318 -6.29 28.83 7.48
CA MET A 318 -6.37 28.33 8.86
C MET A 318 -7.82 28.20 9.36
N LYS A 319 -8.74 29.05 8.89
CA LYS A 319 -10.18 28.90 9.17
C LYS A 319 -10.71 27.57 8.60
N GLN A 320 -10.36 27.23 7.36
CA GLN A 320 -10.77 25.95 6.76
C GLN A 320 -10.10 24.76 7.46
N VAL A 321 -8.81 24.87 7.79
CA VAL A 321 -8.08 23.84 8.54
C VAL A 321 -8.75 23.60 9.90
N ARG A 322 -9.11 24.65 10.65
CA ARG A 322 -9.79 24.53 11.93
C ARG A 322 -11.13 23.81 11.81
N ILE A 323 -11.93 24.16 10.80
CA ILE A 323 -13.20 23.48 10.53
C ILE A 323 -12.96 22.00 10.21
N ALA A 324 -12.02 21.67 9.32
CA ALA A 324 -11.71 20.28 8.99
C ALA A 324 -11.20 19.47 10.18
N LEU A 325 -10.39 20.07 11.05
CA LEU A 325 -9.94 19.44 12.29
C LEU A 325 -11.12 19.14 13.23
N LEU A 326 -12.07 20.06 13.39
CA LEU A 326 -13.28 19.83 14.18
C LEU A 326 -14.06 18.62 13.66
N TYR A 327 -14.34 18.58 12.35
CA TYR A 327 -15.04 17.45 11.73
C TYR A 327 -14.26 16.14 11.86
N ARG A 328 -12.93 16.18 11.73
CA ARG A 328 -12.07 15.00 11.91
C ARG A 328 -12.11 14.49 13.34
N THR A 329 -12.11 15.37 14.33
CA THR A 329 -12.25 15.00 15.74
C THR A 329 -13.61 14.38 16.02
N VAL A 330 -14.68 14.97 15.48
CA VAL A 330 -16.05 14.41 15.58
C VAL A 330 -16.12 13.03 14.94
N PHE A 331 -15.54 12.85 13.75
CA PHE A 331 -15.47 11.57 13.05
C PHE A 331 -14.75 10.50 13.89
N LEU A 332 -13.58 10.83 14.45
CA LEU A 332 -12.83 9.90 15.30
C LEU A 332 -13.58 9.58 16.60
N GLY A 333 -14.27 10.57 17.18
CA GLY A 333 -15.12 10.40 18.35
C GLY A 333 -16.27 9.41 18.09
N PHE A 334 -17.00 9.59 16.98
CA PHE A 334 -18.03 8.63 16.57
C PHE A 334 -17.44 7.25 16.29
N MET A 335 -16.29 7.16 15.63
CA MET A 335 -15.62 5.89 15.38
C MET A 335 -15.34 5.11 16.69
N ILE A 336 -14.94 5.77 17.76
CA ILE A 336 -14.71 5.10 19.05
C ILE A 336 -16.03 4.75 19.76
N PHE A 337 -17.05 5.61 19.65
CA PHE A 337 -18.31 5.44 20.39
C PHE A 337 -19.30 4.47 19.72
N THR A 338 -19.24 4.30 18.40
CA THR A 338 -20.18 3.47 17.62
C THR A 338 -20.20 2.01 18.10
N GLU A 339 -19.06 1.41 18.39
CA GLU A 339 -18.98 0.04 18.92
C GLU A 339 -19.65 -0.09 20.29
N ARG A 340 -19.40 0.87 21.19
CA ARG A 340 -20.00 0.89 22.53
C ARG A 340 -21.51 1.11 22.50
N ALA A 341 -21.99 1.98 21.61
CA ALA A 341 -23.41 2.23 21.42
C ALA A 341 -24.12 0.97 20.88
N ALA A 342 -23.52 0.29 19.91
CA ALA A 342 -24.08 -0.95 19.37
C ALA A 342 -24.07 -2.08 20.41
N LEU A 343 -23.01 -2.20 21.22
CA LEU A 343 -22.98 -3.13 22.34
C LEU A 343 -24.06 -2.80 23.37
N PHE A 344 -24.25 -1.54 23.74
CA PHE A 344 -25.32 -1.11 24.65
C PHE A 344 -26.71 -1.53 24.14
N VAL A 345 -27.01 -1.29 22.86
CA VAL A 345 -28.27 -1.73 22.23
C VAL A 345 -28.41 -3.26 22.29
N THR A 346 -27.33 -4.00 22.03
CA THR A 346 -27.30 -5.47 22.12
C THR A 346 -27.69 -5.94 23.51
N VAL A 347 -27.05 -5.39 24.54
CA VAL A 347 -27.26 -5.77 25.94
C VAL A 347 -28.66 -5.38 26.42
N LEU A 348 -29.14 -4.19 26.03
CA LEU A 348 -30.49 -3.74 26.33
C LEU A 348 -31.54 -4.72 25.78
N VAL A 349 -31.43 -5.09 24.50
CA VAL A 349 -32.34 -6.06 23.87
C VAL A 349 -32.23 -7.44 24.53
N PHE A 350 -31.02 -7.86 24.89
CA PHE A 350 -30.80 -9.12 25.60
C PHE A 350 -31.53 -9.18 26.95
N ILE A 351 -31.52 -8.09 27.72
CA ILE A 351 -32.26 -7.93 28.99
C ILE A 351 -33.77 -7.87 28.74
N LEU A 352 -34.21 -7.15 27.71
CA LEU A 352 -35.64 -7.02 27.36
C LEU A 352 -36.26 -8.38 26.96
N PHE A 353 -35.46 -9.31 26.43
CA PHE A 353 -35.88 -10.69 26.22
C PHE A 353 -35.93 -11.55 27.50
N GLY A 354 -35.66 -10.97 28.67
CA GLY A 354 -35.73 -11.63 29.97
C GLY A 354 -34.46 -12.40 30.36
N ASN A 355 -33.34 -12.23 29.64
CA ASN A 355 -32.10 -12.92 29.95
C ASN A 355 -31.28 -12.21 31.02
N THR A 356 -30.52 -12.98 31.81
CA THR A 356 -29.62 -12.46 32.84
C THR A 356 -28.24 -12.16 32.29
N ILE A 357 -27.71 -10.98 32.60
CA ILE A 357 -26.37 -10.55 32.17
C ILE A 357 -25.32 -11.40 32.89
N THR A 358 -24.50 -12.12 32.11
CA THR A 358 -23.35 -12.88 32.65
C THR A 358 -22.09 -12.56 31.86
N ALA A 359 -20.94 -12.53 32.55
CA ALA A 359 -19.65 -12.17 31.95
C ALA A 359 -19.29 -13.05 30.74
N ASN A 360 -19.52 -14.36 30.82
CA ASN A 360 -19.25 -15.31 29.73
C ASN A 360 -20.08 -15.03 28.46
N ILE A 361 -21.15 -14.23 28.53
CA ILE A 361 -21.98 -13.84 27.37
C ILE A 361 -21.52 -12.47 26.84
N ILE A 362 -21.36 -11.49 27.73
CA ILE A 362 -21.11 -10.09 27.34
C ILE A 362 -19.70 -9.90 26.76
N TYR A 363 -18.68 -10.53 27.35
CA TYR A 363 -17.30 -10.36 26.87
C TYR A 363 -17.10 -10.86 25.43
N PRO A 364 -17.57 -12.07 25.05
CA PRO A 364 -17.48 -12.51 23.65
C PRO A 364 -18.26 -11.61 22.70
N LEU A 365 -19.48 -11.19 23.06
CA LEU A 365 -20.26 -10.25 22.25
C LEU A 365 -19.50 -8.93 22.02
N GLN A 366 -18.89 -8.36 23.07
CA GLN A 366 -18.06 -7.17 22.94
C GLN A 366 -16.92 -7.39 21.93
N GLN A 367 -16.22 -8.51 22.01
CA GLN A 367 -15.12 -8.81 21.09
C GLN A 367 -15.60 -9.03 19.65
N PHE A 368 -16.74 -9.70 19.45
CA PHE A 368 -17.36 -9.89 18.15
C PHE A 368 -17.78 -8.56 17.52
N MET A 369 -18.41 -7.69 18.32
CA MET A 369 -18.84 -6.35 17.89
C MET A 369 -17.64 -5.47 17.54
N ASN A 370 -16.56 -5.51 18.33
CA ASN A 370 -15.32 -4.80 18.02
C ASN A 370 -14.66 -5.32 16.73
N ALA A 371 -14.62 -6.65 16.53
CA ALA A 371 -14.09 -7.24 15.31
C ALA A 371 -14.89 -6.81 14.08
N ALA A 372 -16.23 -6.87 14.14
CA ALA A 372 -17.10 -6.39 13.08
C ALA A 372 -16.92 -4.89 12.82
N HIS A 373 -16.85 -4.09 13.89
CA HIS A 373 -16.69 -2.65 13.82
C HIS A 373 -15.41 -2.27 13.08
N ILE A 374 -14.24 -2.78 13.48
CA ILE A 374 -12.96 -2.47 12.81
C ILE A 374 -13.01 -2.80 11.32
N ASN A 375 -13.63 -3.92 10.93
CA ASN A 375 -13.70 -4.29 9.52
C ASN A 375 -14.62 -3.38 8.72
N ILE A 376 -15.80 -3.04 9.25
CA ILE A 376 -16.77 -2.20 8.55
C ILE A 376 -16.25 -0.75 8.45
N THR A 377 -15.67 -0.22 9.52
CA THR A 377 -15.38 1.22 9.63
C THR A 377 -13.99 1.60 9.16
N LEU A 378 -13.00 0.71 9.30
CA LEU A 378 -11.61 0.99 8.94
C LEU A 378 -11.15 0.19 7.73
N VAL A 379 -11.27 -1.14 7.78
CA VAL A 379 -10.65 -2.01 6.77
C VAL A 379 -11.40 -1.94 5.44
N LEU A 380 -12.73 -2.03 5.45
CA LEU A 380 -13.55 -2.04 4.24
C LEU A 380 -13.36 -0.76 3.39
N PRO A 381 -13.35 0.47 3.95
CA PRO A 381 -13.04 1.66 3.16
C PRO A 381 -11.64 1.64 2.53
N LEU A 382 -10.62 1.15 3.26
CA LEU A 382 -9.25 1.03 2.74
C LEU A 382 -9.17 0.03 1.59
N VAL A 383 -9.84 -1.12 1.73
CA VAL A 383 -9.93 -2.14 0.68
C VAL A 383 -10.56 -1.55 -0.57
N LEU A 384 -11.69 -0.85 -0.45
CA LEU A 384 -12.39 -0.23 -1.57
C LEU A 384 -11.51 0.84 -2.24
N ALA A 385 -10.88 1.71 -1.46
CA ALA A 385 -10.03 2.78 -1.96
C ALA A 385 -8.81 2.24 -2.72
N PHE A 386 -8.01 1.39 -2.09
CA PHE A 386 -6.79 0.87 -2.73
C PHE A 386 -7.10 -0.06 -3.91
N THR A 387 -8.21 -0.80 -3.87
CA THR A 387 -8.62 -1.63 -5.00
C THR A 387 -9.08 -0.77 -6.18
N ALA A 388 -9.83 0.30 -5.94
CA ALA A 388 -10.23 1.23 -6.99
C ALA A 388 -9.03 1.94 -7.62
N GLU A 389 -8.10 2.43 -6.79
CA GLU A 389 -6.84 3.04 -7.25
C GLU A 389 -6.02 2.06 -8.10
N LEU A 390 -5.88 0.80 -7.65
CA LEU A 390 -5.20 -0.25 -8.40
C LEU A 390 -5.81 -0.46 -9.78
N PHE A 391 -7.14 -0.55 -9.88
CA PHE A 391 -7.79 -0.75 -11.19
C PHE A 391 -7.58 0.43 -12.14
N VAL A 392 -7.60 1.66 -11.64
CA VAL A 392 -7.29 2.85 -12.44
C VAL A 392 -5.84 2.82 -12.91
N SER A 393 -4.90 2.46 -12.04
CA SER A 393 -3.48 2.33 -12.39
C SER A 393 -3.23 1.22 -13.41
N ILE A 394 -3.83 0.04 -13.25
CA ILE A 394 -3.75 -1.05 -14.23
C ILE A 394 -4.28 -0.59 -15.59
N LYS A 395 -5.38 0.14 -15.62
CA LYS A 395 -5.94 0.68 -16.87
C LYS A 395 -4.97 1.65 -17.56
N ARG A 396 -4.40 2.60 -16.81
CA ARG A 396 -3.41 3.55 -17.36
C ARG A 396 -2.16 2.87 -17.90
N ILE A 397 -1.67 1.85 -17.19
CA ILE A 397 -0.54 1.03 -17.65
C ILE A 397 -0.93 0.29 -18.93
N GLN A 398 -2.11 -0.33 -18.98
CA GLN A 398 -2.60 -1.01 -20.17
C GLN A 398 -2.71 -0.06 -21.37
N ASP A 399 -3.31 1.11 -21.18
CA ASP A 399 -3.45 2.13 -22.23
C ASP A 399 -2.08 2.57 -22.78
N PHE A 400 -1.06 2.62 -21.92
CA PHE A 400 0.31 2.88 -22.32
C PHE A 400 0.94 1.68 -23.08
N LEU A 401 0.73 0.45 -22.63
CA LEU A 401 1.30 -0.75 -23.26
C LEU A 401 0.75 -1.00 -24.67
N ILE A 402 -0.44 -0.50 -24.99
CA ILE A 402 -1.10 -0.67 -26.30
C ILE A 402 -0.60 0.36 -27.33
N LEU A 403 0.16 1.38 -26.93
CA LEU A 403 0.71 2.37 -27.86
C LEU A 403 1.57 1.72 -28.95
N GLU A 404 1.68 2.36 -30.11
CA GLU A 404 2.33 1.79 -31.28
C GLU A 404 3.84 1.59 -31.09
N ASP A 405 4.30 0.38 -31.40
CA ASP A 405 5.72 0.08 -31.48
C ASP A 405 6.36 0.76 -32.70
N ARG A 406 7.68 0.92 -32.68
CA ARG A 406 8.43 1.44 -33.82
C ARG A 406 8.21 0.55 -35.05
N PRO A 407 8.11 1.15 -36.25
CA PRO A 407 7.78 0.42 -37.49
C PRO A 407 8.85 -0.59 -37.90
N ASP A 408 10.09 -0.47 -37.43
CA ASP A 408 11.20 -1.42 -37.66
C ASP A 408 11.04 -2.74 -36.88
N LEU A 409 10.27 -2.74 -35.78
CA LEU A 409 10.02 -3.92 -34.95
C LEU A 409 8.76 -4.68 -35.33
N VAL A 410 7.83 -4.03 -36.03
CA VAL A 410 6.62 -4.67 -36.54
C VAL A 410 7.01 -5.51 -37.75
N LYS A 411 7.11 -6.83 -37.60
CA LYS A 411 7.28 -7.74 -38.74
C LYS A 411 6.14 -7.52 -39.73
N SER A 412 6.45 -6.86 -40.85
CA SER A 412 5.61 -6.85 -42.05
C SER A 412 5.22 -8.30 -42.37
N SER A 413 3.93 -8.59 -42.33
CA SER A 413 3.39 -9.90 -42.75
C SER A 413 3.49 -10.14 -44.25
N HIS A 414 4.11 -9.22 -45.01
CA HIS A 414 4.36 -9.38 -46.42
C HIS A 414 5.83 -9.75 -46.61
N GLY A 415 6.07 -10.94 -47.15
CA GLY A 415 7.38 -11.36 -47.64
C GLY A 415 7.86 -10.37 -48.68
N SER A 416 8.78 -9.48 -48.28
CA SER A 416 9.40 -8.53 -49.17
C SER A 416 10.91 -8.80 -49.20
N SER A 417 11.35 -9.14 -50.40
CA SER A 417 12.73 -9.30 -50.84
C SER A 417 13.65 -8.19 -50.30
N PRO A 418 14.91 -8.47 -49.93
CA PRO A 418 15.80 -7.49 -49.31
C PRO A 418 16.40 -6.59 -50.38
N SER A 419 15.66 -5.60 -50.89
CA SER A 419 16.24 -4.57 -51.75
C SER A 419 15.29 -3.43 -52.04
N ARG A 420 15.17 -2.45 -51.11
CA ARG A 420 14.89 -1.03 -51.43
C ARG A 420 15.46 -0.12 -50.33
N LEU A 421 16.78 -0.09 -50.20
CA LEU A 421 17.47 1.06 -49.62
C LEU A 421 17.35 2.19 -50.65
N PHE A 422 16.70 3.29 -50.27
CA PHE A 422 16.50 4.52 -51.05
C PHE A 422 15.53 4.42 -52.24
N GLN A 423 14.23 4.60 -51.98
CA GLN A 423 13.36 5.18 -52.99
C GLN A 423 12.42 6.22 -52.38
N LYS A 424 12.71 7.49 -52.70
CA LYS A 424 11.95 8.72 -52.41
C LYS A 424 11.74 9.08 -50.93
N SER A 425 12.75 9.75 -50.35
CA SER A 425 12.45 10.85 -49.42
C SER A 425 11.86 12.00 -50.24
N SER A 426 10.54 12.09 -50.23
CA SER A 426 9.82 13.33 -50.48
C SER A 426 8.83 13.49 -49.33
N SER A 427 9.36 13.63 -48.11
CA SER A 427 8.57 14.06 -46.96
C SER A 427 8.49 15.58 -47.00
N VAL A 428 7.26 16.05 -47.22
CA VAL A 428 6.76 17.40 -47.03
C VAL A 428 7.34 17.98 -45.74
N PHE A 429 8.31 18.90 -45.88
CA PHE A 429 8.52 19.94 -44.88
C PHE A 429 7.48 21.01 -45.17
N GLU A 430 6.47 21.12 -44.30
CA GLU A 430 5.66 22.33 -44.27
C GLU A 430 6.59 23.52 -44.02
N LYS A 431 6.62 24.43 -45.00
CA LYS A 431 7.25 25.74 -44.90
C LYS A 431 6.64 26.48 -43.71
N PHE A 432 7.36 26.55 -42.60
CA PHE A 432 7.20 27.66 -41.65
C PHE A 432 7.99 28.85 -42.20
N GLU A 433 7.33 29.70 -42.99
CA GLU A 433 7.82 31.06 -43.28
C GLU A 433 7.48 31.96 -42.09
N GLY A 434 8.40 32.02 -41.11
CA GLY A 434 8.43 33.03 -40.06
C GLY A 434 9.80 33.73 -40.08
N PRO A 435 9.87 35.07 -39.90
CA PRO A 435 11.13 35.79 -40.00
C PRO A 435 12.10 35.38 -38.89
N ILE A 436 13.25 34.84 -39.30
CA ILE A 436 14.38 34.49 -38.46
C ILE A 436 14.93 35.79 -37.85
N ARG A 437 14.76 35.98 -36.53
CA ARG A 437 15.50 37.01 -35.79
C ARG A 437 16.93 36.52 -35.54
N PRO A 438 17.98 37.31 -35.84
CA PRO A 438 19.33 36.92 -35.48
C PRO A 438 19.51 36.97 -33.95
N LEU A 439 19.96 35.85 -33.39
CA LEU A 439 20.48 35.80 -32.02
C LEU A 439 21.79 36.59 -31.99
N PHE A 440 21.77 37.75 -31.34
CA PHE A 440 22.99 38.44 -30.93
C PHE A 440 23.70 37.59 -29.87
N ILE A 441 24.93 37.18 -30.18
CA ILE A 441 25.92 36.78 -29.19
C ILE A 441 26.58 38.08 -28.72
N GLY A 442 26.42 38.40 -27.43
CA GLY A 442 27.07 39.51 -26.76
C GLY A 442 27.53 39.06 -25.38
N VAL A 443 28.79 39.43 -25.09
CA VAL A 443 29.64 39.13 -23.93
C VAL A 443 28.97 39.33 -22.57
#